data_AF-C1FKL0-F1
#
_entry.id   AF-C1FKL0-F1
#
_cell.length_a   1.000
_cell.length_b   1.000
_cell.length_c   1.000
_cell.angle_alpha   90.00
_cell.angle_beta   90.00
_cell.angle_gamma   90.00
#
_symmetry.space_group_name_H-M   'P 1'
#
loop_
_entity.id
_entity.type
_entity.pdbx_description
1 polymer ?
#
loop_
_entity_poly.entity_id
_entity_poly.type
_entity_poly.pdbx_seq_one_letter_code
_entity_poly.pdbx_strand_id
1 'polypeptide(L)'
;MFKYSKADEVLKEKLSSYINKGEYLLISDVIKYNQIEYREVLFNKKNLLIEEVKGIGYIDENNNIVQDKNIQKSLATLAYYYEIFFCINKKNNIFKALRSEEDLHKENEDIELSIKALEFLQKEKVKDIEKVKNILLELPSLRKKTNDLLKEMKSIIENIFNEEDTMSKESYKKVYTIYKEILKLNFKNVKLIYSGIDYYDYIKGCINKKRKSFSIRFNKKISDPLFKLDYQINYFKKLLKTYNEILCMNEREYLKFIYNSEKENINERLYIVRAKN
;
A
#
# COMPACT_ATOMS: atom_id res chain seq x y z
N MET A 1 5.11 13.01 -13.11
CA MET A 1 4.74 11.76 -12.39
C MET A 1 4.89 10.58 -13.33
N PHE A 2 5.58 9.52 -12.89
CA PHE A 2 6.04 8.41 -13.73
C PHE A 2 4.92 7.70 -14.48
N LYS A 3 5.00 7.71 -15.81
CA LYS A 3 4.01 7.16 -16.73
C LYS A 3 4.65 6.18 -17.69
N TYR A 4 3.78 5.38 -18.31
CA TYR A 4 4.12 4.62 -19.49
C TYR A 4 3.34 5.18 -20.68
N SER A 5 4.03 5.36 -21.81
CA SER A 5 3.48 5.87 -23.06
C SER A 5 3.72 4.87 -24.18
N LYS A 6 2.92 4.91 -25.26
CA LYS A 6 3.16 4.05 -26.42
C LYS A 6 4.48 4.45 -27.08
N ALA A 7 5.29 3.46 -27.47
CA ALA A 7 6.48 3.73 -28.27
C ALA A 7 6.13 4.39 -29.60
N ASP A 8 7.00 5.29 -30.06
CA ASP A 8 7.00 5.79 -31.44
C ASP A 8 7.44 4.70 -32.43
N GLU A 9 7.24 4.95 -33.73
CA GLU A 9 7.57 3.96 -34.77
C GLU A 9 9.09 3.71 -34.88
N VAL A 10 9.91 4.74 -34.70
CA VAL A 10 11.38 4.64 -34.76
C VAL A 10 11.89 3.64 -33.73
N LEU A 11 11.39 3.73 -32.50
CA LEU A 11 11.79 2.85 -31.43
C LEU A 11 11.21 1.44 -31.57
N LYS A 12 9.99 1.30 -32.11
CA LYS A 12 9.44 -0.01 -32.47
C LYS A 12 10.30 -0.71 -33.51
N GLU A 13 10.71 -0.01 -34.56
CA GLU A 13 11.59 -0.56 -35.61
C GLU A 13 12.93 -1.02 -35.00
N LYS A 14 13.55 -0.18 -34.18
CA LYS A 14 14.81 -0.50 -33.51
C LYS A 14 14.71 -1.72 -32.59
N LEU A 15 13.57 -1.90 -31.92
CA LEU A 15 13.33 -3.01 -31.01
C LEU A 15 12.60 -4.20 -31.66
N SER A 16 12.36 -4.17 -32.96
CA SER A 16 11.57 -5.19 -33.70
C SER A 16 12.04 -6.62 -33.46
N SER A 17 13.35 -6.86 -33.40
CA SER A 17 13.95 -8.18 -33.10
C SER A 17 13.56 -8.74 -31.73
N TYR A 18 13.11 -7.89 -30.81
CA TYR A 18 12.65 -8.28 -29.49
C TYR A 18 11.13 -8.39 -29.42
N ILE A 19 10.34 -7.94 -30.41
CA ILE A 19 8.87 -7.89 -30.35
C ILE A 19 8.27 -9.20 -30.90
N ASN A 20 7.43 -9.88 -30.12
CA ASN A 20 6.68 -11.04 -30.60
C ASN A 20 5.36 -10.63 -31.25
N LYS A 21 4.78 -11.54 -32.06
CA LYS A 21 3.52 -11.30 -32.77
C LYS A 21 2.37 -10.89 -31.85
N GLY A 22 1.76 -9.75 -32.18
CA GLY A 22 0.61 -9.17 -31.49
C GLY A 22 0.97 -8.39 -30.23
N GLU A 23 2.25 -8.16 -29.96
CA GLU A 23 2.70 -7.30 -28.87
C GLU A 23 2.80 -5.84 -29.30
N TYR A 24 2.65 -4.93 -28.34
CA TYR A 24 2.96 -3.51 -28.49
C TYR A 24 3.83 -3.04 -27.32
N LEU A 25 4.54 -1.95 -27.55
CA LEU A 25 5.48 -1.40 -26.58
C LEU A 25 4.85 -0.27 -25.78
N LEU A 26 5.02 -0.33 -24.47
CA LEU A 26 4.87 0.80 -23.58
C LEU A 26 6.23 1.17 -22.99
N ILE A 27 6.55 2.45 -22.92
CA ILE A 27 7.85 2.95 -22.48
C ILE A 27 7.63 3.85 -21.28
N SER A 28 8.42 3.64 -20.24
CA SER A 28 8.40 4.47 -19.06
C SER A 28 8.97 5.87 -19.30
N ASP A 29 8.68 6.78 -18.37
CA ASP A 29 9.49 7.98 -18.18
C ASP A 29 10.94 7.61 -17.81
N VAL A 30 11.84 8.59 -17.82
CA VAL A 30 13.29 8.40 -17.61
C VAL A 30 13.62 7.94 -16.18
N ILE A 31 14.55 6.99 -16.10
CA ILE A 31 15.18 6.49 -14.88
C ILE A 31 16.66 6.85 -14.94
N LYS A 32 17.15 7.63 -13.98
CA LYS A 32 18.57 8.05 -13.93
C LYS A 32 19.37 7.11 -13.05
N TYR A 33 20.41 6.48 -13.62
CA TYR A 33 21.30 5.57 -12.90
C TYR A 33 22.75 5.77 -13.33
N ASN A 34 23.66 6.01 -12.38
CA ASN A 34 25.08 6.29 -12.65
C ASN A 34 25.30 7.37 -13.72
N GLN A 35 24.57 8.49 -13.63
CA GLN A 35 24.60 9.61 -14.57
C GLN A 35 24.11 9.31 -15.99
N ILE A 36 23.66 8.08 -16.28
CA ILE A 36 23.06 7.68 -17.56
C ILE A 36 21.55 7.62 -17.41
N GLU A 37 20.85 8.01 -18.46
CA GLU A 37 19.39 7.93 -18.56
C GLU A 37 18.96 6.61 -19.20
N TYR A 38 17.98 5.97 -18.57
CA TYR A 38 17.40 4.73 -19.03
C TYR A 38 15.89 4.82 -19.10
N ARG A 39 15.27 3.94 -19.89
CA ARG A 39 13.82 3.75 -19.89
C ARG A 39 13.49 2.27 -19.83
N GLU A 40 12.42 1.94 -19.10
CA GLU A 40 11.86 0.60 -19.10
C GLU A 40 10.89 0.45 -20.29
N VAL A 41 11.05 -0.64 -21.04
CA VAL A 41 10.18 -1.02 -22.15
C VAL A 41 9.38 -2.24 -21.72
N LEU A 42 8.06 -2.10 -21.71
CA LEU A 42 7.13 -3.19 -21.47
C LEU A 42 6.60 -3.72 -22.79
N PHE A 43 6.82 -5.01 -23.03
CA PHE A 43 6.28 -5.74 -24.17
C PHE A 43 4.90 -6.29 -23.77
N ASN A 44 3.84 -5.60 -24.17
CA ASN A 44 2.47 -5.90 -23.74
C ASN A 44 1.71 -6.65 -24.82
N LYS A 45 0.86 -7.58 -24.41
CA LYS A 45 -0.09 -8.26 -25.28
C LYS A 45 -1.50 -8.09 -24.75
N LYS A 46 -2.40 -7.60 -25.60
CA LYS A 46 -3.82 -7.49 -25.27
C LYS A 46 -4.52 -8.79 -25.64
N ASN A 47 -5.05 -9.48 -24.63
CA ASN A 47 -6.02 -10.55 -24.80
C ASN A 47 -7.44 -9.99 -24.65
N LEU A 48 -8.47 -10.79 -24.98
CA LEU A 48 -9.88 -10.37 -24.97
C LEU A 48 -10.35 -9.68 -23.67
N LEU A 49 -9.76 -10.03 -22.52
CA LEU A 49 -10.18 -9.55 -21.19
C LEU A 49 -9.07 -8.87 -20.38
N ILE A 50 -7.80 -9.08 -20.72
CA ILE A 50 -6.67 -8.70 -19.88
C ILE A 50 -5.52 -8.21 -20.77
N GLU A 51 -4.90 -7.11 -20.35
CA GLU A 51 -3.60 -6.65 -20.83
C GLU A 51 -2.50 -7.24 -19.95
N GLU A 52 -1.55 -7.93 -20.56
CA GLU A 52 -0.50 -8.66 -19.86
C GLU A 52 0.89 -8.24 -20.36
N VAL A 53 1.81 -8.01 -19.41
CA VAL A 53 3.23 -7.77 -19.70
C VAL A 53 3.89 -9.12 -20.00
N LYS A 54 4.32 -9.33 -21.25
CA LYS A 54 5.00 -10.54 -21.73
C LYS A 54 6.51 -10.46 -21.72
N GLY A 55 7.06 -9.28 -21.48
CA GLY A 55 8.50 -9.08 -21.36
C GLY A 55 8.82 -7.68 -20.90
N ILE A 56 10.04 -7.52 -20.38
CA ILE A 56 10.61 -6.24 -19.99
C ILE A 56 11.93 -6.06 -20.74
N GLY A 57 12.26 -4.83 -21.11
CA GLY A 57 13.59 -4.44 -21.57
C GLY A 57 13.98 -3.13 -20.91
N TYR A 58 15.28 -2.85 -20.87
CA TYR A 58 15.80 -1.55 -20.47
C TYR A 58 16.58 -0.99 -21.64
N ILE A 59 16.34 0.28 -21.99
CA ILE A 59 17.06 0.97 -23.05
C ILE A 59 17.85 2.16 -22.49
N ASP A 60 19.01 2.43 -23.07
CA ASP A 60 19.81 3.62 -22.78
C ASP A 60 19.31 4.87 -23.54
N GLU A 61 19.99 6.00 -23.35
CA GLU A 61 19.76 7.28 -24.05
C GLU A 61 19.78 7.16 -25.58
N ASN A 62 20.52 6.18 -26.10
CA ASN A 62 20.66 5.91 -27.52
C ASN A 62 19.64 4.86 -28.00
N ASN A 63 18.68 4.45 -27.17
CA ASN A 63 17.68 3.41 -27.44
C ASN A 63 18.25 2.00 -27.65
N ASN A 64 19.44 1.70 -27.16
CA ASN A 64 20.01 0.35 -27.21
C ASN A 64 19.55 -0.45 -26.00
N ILE A 65 19.21 -1.74 -26.19
CA ILE A 65 18.90 -2.61 -25.05
C ILE A 65 20.14 -2.81 -24.19
N VAL A 66 19.99 -2.54 -22.90
CA VAL A 66 20.96 -2.83 -21.85
C VAL A 66 21.06 -4.35 -21.67
N GLN A 67 22.25 -4.91 -21.91
CA GLN A 67 22.54 -6.35 -21.71
C GLN A 67 23.25 -6.66 -20.39
N ASP A 68 23.84 -5.65 -19.73
CA ASP A 68 24.53 -5.84 -18.46
C ASP A 68 23.54 -6.22 -17.36
N LYS A 69 23.71 -7.42 -16.79
CA LYS A 69 22.80 -7.97 -15.76
C LYS A 69 22.81 -7.17 -14.46
N ASN A 70 23.92 -6.53 -14.09
CA ASN A 70 24.00 -5.71 -12.88
C ASN A 70 23.25 -4.39 -13.06
N ILE A 71 23.34 -3.80 -14.26
CA ILE A 71 22.56 -2.62 -14.62
C ILE A 71 21.07 -2.99 -14.68
N GLN A 72 20.70 -4.08 -15.36
CA GLN A 72 19.31 -4.57 -15.42
C GLN A 72 18.73 -4.80 -14.02
N LYS A 73 19.49 -5.43 -13.11
CA LYS A 73 19.07 -5.63 -11.71
C LYS A 73 18.83 -4.32 -10.98
N SER A 74 19.69 -3.33 -11.19
CA SER A 74 19.55 -2.01 -10.58
C SER A 74 18.33 -1.27 -11.12
N LEU A 75 18.12 -1.30 -12.45
CA LEU A 75 16.97 -0.69 -13.10
C LEU A 75 15.65 -1.38 -12.73
N ALA A 76 15.62 -2.71 -12.64
CA ALA A 76 14.43 -3.45 -12.19
C ALA A 76 14.07 -3.12 -10.74
N THR A 77 15.07 -3.00 -9.86
CA THR A 77 14.87 -2.57 -8.47
C THR A 77 14.27 -1.17 -8.43
N LEU A 78 14.84 -0.23 -9.18
CA LEU A 78 14.30 1.12 -9.31
C LEU A 78 12.86 1.05 -9.82
N ALA A 79 12.63 0.55 -11.03
CA ALA A 79 11.33 0.49 -11.68
C ALA A 79 10.22 -0.13 -10.79
N TYR A 80 10.53 -1.18 -10.03
CA TYR A 80 9.61 -1.74 -9.04
C TYR A 80 9.12 -0.70 -8.01
N TYR A 81 10.05 0.03 -7.39
CA TYR A 81 9.70 1.08 -6.45
C TYR A 81 9.08 2.31 -7.14
N TYR A 82 9.42 2.57 -8.40
CA TYR A 82 8.74 3.62 -9.16
C TYR A 82 7.24 3.35 -9.30
N GLU A 83 6.85 2.10 -9.56
CA GLU A 83 5.44 1.75 -9.63
C GLU A 83 4.73 1.97 -8.28
N ILE A 84 5.37 1.58 -7.18
CA ILE A 84 4.80 1.73 -5.83
C ILE A 84 4.64 3.19 -5.45
N PHE A 85 5.63 4.03 -5.75
CA PHE A 85 5.66 5.41 -5.26
C PHE A 85 5.03 6.39 -6.25
N PHE A 86 5.18 6.19 -7.56
CA PHE A 86 4.88 7.22 -8.56
C PHE A 86 3.80 6.85 -9.59
N CYS A 87 3.39 5.59 -9.72
CA CYS A 87 2.30 5.27 -10.64
C CYS A 87 0.92 5.30 -9.94
N ILE A 88 0.28 6.47 -9.80
CA ILE A 88 -1.06 6.60 -9.16
C ILE A 88 -2.08 5.58 -9.67
N ASN A 89 -2.04 5.29 -10.98
CA ASN A 89 -3.00 4.40 -11.61
C ASN A 89 -2.80 2.92 -11.27
N LYS A 90 -1.61 2.53 -10.76
CA LYS A 90 -1.31 1.14 -10.41
C LYS A 90 -1.97 0.75 -9.09
N LYS A 91 -2.38 -0.53 -8.98
CA LYS A 91 -3.10 -1.05 -7.80
C LYS A 91 -2.28 -0.99 -6.52
N ASN A 92 -0.96 -1.19 -6.64
CA ASN A 92 0.01 -1.21 -5.55
C ASN A 92 0.57 0.17 -5.18
N ASN A 93 0.04 1.27 -5.75
CA ASN A 93 0.53 2.59 -5.39
C ASN A 93 0.24 2.93 -3.92
N ILE A 94 1.27 3.38 -3.20
CA ILE A 94 1.19 3.61 -1.76
C ILE A 94 0.19 4.71 -1.37
N PHE A 95 0.01 5.73 -2.21
CA PHE A 95 -0.88 6.86 -1.91
C PHE A 95 -2.35 6.50 -2.00
N LYS A 96 -2.70 5.28 -2.43
CA LYS A 96 -4.06 4.74 -2.24
C LYS A 96 -4.44 4.54 -0.77
N ALA A 97 -3.45 4.50 0.13
CA ALA A 97 -3.67 4.49 1.57
C ALA A 97 -3.84 5.89 2.19
N LEU A 98 -3.56 6.97 1.42
CA LEU A 98 -3.71 8.34 1.90
C LEU A 98 -5.20 8.67 2.03
N ARG A 99 -5.57 9.28 3.16
CA ARG A 99 -6.95 9.66 3.49
C ARG A 99 -7.10 11.17 3.53
N SER A 100 -8.27 11.64 3.12
CA SER A 100 -8.62 13.06 3.26
C SER A 100 -8.83 13.42 4.74
N GLU A 101 -8.80 14.71 5.05
CA GLU A 101 -9.10 15.18 6.41
C GLU A 101 -10.55 14.86 6.80
N GLU A 102 -11.49 14.93 5.86
CA GLU A 102 -12.89 14.57 6.09
C GLU A 102 -13.04 13.09 6.44
N ASP A 103 -12.29 12.22 5.77
CA ASP A 103 -12.30 10.77 6.05
C ASP A 103 -11.69 10.44 7.42
N LEU A 104 -10.65 11.17 7.83
CA LEU A 104 -10.07 11.03 9.17
C LEU A 104 -11.03 11.57 10.24
N HIS A 105 -11.68 12.70 9.99
CA HIS A 105 -12.66 13.29 10.90
C HIS A 105 -13.84 12.35 11.14
N LYS A 106 -14.47 11.86 10.07
CA LYS A 106 -15.61 10.92 10.16
C LYS A 106 -15.24 9.65 10.91
N GLU A 107 -14.02 9.16 10.73
CA GLU A 107 -13.55 8.00 11.49
C GLU A 107 -13.40 8.30 12.98
N ASN A 108 -12.87 9.47 13.34
CA ASN A 108 -12.76 9.84 14.74
C ASN A 108 -14.14 9.95 15.40
N GLU A 109 -15.14 10.51 14.70
CA GLU A 109 -16.53 10.53 15.16
C GLU A 109 -17.09 9.12 15.37
N ASP A 110 -16.82 8.20 14.44
CA ASP A 110 -17.24 6.79 14.55
C ASP A 110 -16.55 6.07 15.72
N ILE A 111 -15.28 6.41 15.99
CA ILE A 111 -14.52 5.92 17.14
C ILE A 111 -15.11 6.46 18.45
N GLU A 112 -15.44 7.76 18.52
CA GLU A 112 -16.08 8.36 19.69
C GLU A 112 -17.44 7.71 20.01
N LEU A 113 -18.25 7.43 18.97
CA LEU A 113 -19.49 6.68 19.13
C LEU A 113 -19.23 5.26 19.63
N SER A 114 -18.20 4.60 19.13
CA SER A 114 -17.80 3.26 19.59
C SER A 114 -17.36 3.27 21.07
N ILE A 115 -16.66 4.31 21.51
CA ILE A 115 -16.27 4.50 22.91
C ILE A 115 -17.50 4.70 23.80
N LYS A 116 -18.46 5.54 23.40
CA LYS A 116 -19.73 5.72 24.13
C LYS A 116 -20.48 4.40 24.31
N ALA A 117 -20.41 3.52 23.31
CA ALA A 117 -21.01 2.19 23.40
C ALA A 117 -20.31 1.31 24.45
N LEU A 118 -18.97 1.33 24.51
CA LEU A 118 -18.22 0.60 25.52
C LEU A 118 -18.52 1.12 26.94
N GLU A 119 -18.67 2.44 27.11
CA GLU A 119 -19.05 3.04 28.40
C GLU A 119 -20.46 2.65 28.84
N PHE A 120 -21.40 2.54 27.89
CA PHE A 120 -22.71 1.98 28.17
C PHE A 120 -22.62 0.51 28.61
N LEU A 121 -21.85 -0.32 27.90
CA LEU A 121 -21.64 -1.71 28.27
C LEU A 121 -20.93 -1.87 29.63
N GLN A 122 -20.05 -0.93 30.00
CA GLN A 122 -19.41 -0.86 31.31
C GLN A 122 -20.44 -0.71 32.43
N LYS A 123 -21.37 0.23 32.28
CA LYS A 123 -22.47 0.46 33.23
C LYS A 123 -23.34 -0.78 33.40
N GLU A 124 -23.48 -1.55 32.32
CA GLU A 124 -24.17 -2.85 32.29
C GLU A 124 -23.32 -4.02 32.81
N LYS A 125 -22.16 -3.75 33.42
CA LYS A 125 -21.23 -4.73 34.02
C LYS A 125 -20.66 -5.75 33.03
N VAL A 126 -20.54 -5.39 31.75
CA VAL A 126 -19.80 -6.20 30.77
C VAL A 126 -18.30 -6.12 31.08
N LYS A 127 -17.64 -7.29 31.16
CA LYS A 127 -16.22 -7.39 31.48
C LYS A 127 -15.35 -7.11 30.26
N ASP A 128 -14.05 -6.90 30.50
CA ASP A 128 -12.99 -6.88 29.48
C ASP A 128 -13.11 -5.83 28.36
N ILE A 129 -13.95 -4.82 28.56
CA ILE A 129 -14.15 -3.72 27.61
C ILE A 129 -12.96 -2.74 27.56
N GLU A 130 -12.16 -2.66 28.63
CA GLU A 130 -11.13 -1.63 28.79
C GLU A 130 -10.02 -1.80 27.76
N LYS A 131 -9.68 -3.06 27.44
CA LYS A 131 -8.68 -3.36 26.41
C LYS A 131 -9.11 -2.82 25.06
N VAL A 132 -10.37 -3.02 24.68
CA VAL A 132 -10.91 -2.53 23.40
C VAL A 132 -11.07 -1.01 23.41
N LYS A 133 -11.42 -0.42 24.56
CA LYS A 133 -11.48 1.04 24.73
C LYS A 133 -10.12 1.68 24.46
N ASN A 134 -9.05 1.15 25.07
CA ASN A 134 -7.69 1.66 24.87
C ASN A 134 -7.24 1.56 23.41
N ILE A 135 -7.55 0.44 22.75
CA ILE A 135 -7.29 0.29 21.30
C ILE A 135 -7.97 1.42 20.51
N LEU A 136 -9.26 1.67 20.78
CA LEU A 136 -10.01 2.72 20.08
C LEU A 136 -9.46 4.13 20.34
N LEU A 137 -8.98 4.41 21.56
CA LEU A 137 -8.39 5.70 21.91
C LEU A 137 -7.03 5.93 21.23
N GLU A 138 -6.21 4.90 21.08
CA GLU A 138 -4.87 5.01 20.49
C GLU A 138 -4.90 5.07 18.95
N LEU A 139 -5.86 4.39 18.31
CA LEU A 139 -5.96 4.25 16.86
C LEU A 139 -5.93 5.57 16.07
N PRO A 140 -6.71 6.62 16.41
CA PRO A 140 -6.68 7.90 15.72
C PRO A 140 -5.28 8.47 15.57
N SER A 141 -4.48 8.39 16.64
CA SER A 141 -3.13 8.96 16.67
C SER A 141 -2.18 8.24 15.71
N LEU A 142 -2.25 6.89 15.64
CA LEU A 142 -1.42 6.09 14.73
C LEU A 142 -1.80 6.33 13.27
N ARG A 143 -3.10 6.42 12.98
CA ARG A 143 -3.62 6.63 11.63
C ARG A 143 -3.32 8.04 11.14
N LYS A 144 -3.44 9.05 12.00
CA LYS A 144 -3.01 10.42 11.71
C LYS A 144 -1.51 10.48 11.38
N LYS A 145 -0.66 9.92 12.23
CA LYS A 145 0.81 9.86 11.97
C LYS A 145 1.13 9.18 10.65
N THR A 146 0.44 8.10 10.31
CA THR A 146 0.60 7.40 9.02
C THR A 146 0.21 8.30 7.85
N ASN A 147 -0.91 9.02 7.98
CA ASN A 147 -1.38 9.97 6.96
C ASN A 147 -0.41 11.14 6.77
N ASP A 148 0.14 11.67 7.86
CA ASP A 148 1.11 12.77 7.84
C ASP A 148 2.40 12.34 7.12
N LEU A 149 2.93 11.14 7.40
CA LEU A 149 4.09 10.60 6.68
C LEU A 149 3.80 10.35 5.18
N LEU A 150 2.58 9.93 4.83
CA LEU A 150 2.19 9.78 3.43
C LEU A 150 2.16 11.14 2.71
N LYS A 151 1.69 12.20 3.38
CA LYS A 151 1.74 13.56 2.82
C LYS A 151 3.16 14.06 2.67
N GLU A 152 4.02 13.84 3.67
CA GLU A 152 5.45 14.18 3.62
C GLU A 152 6.13 13.47 2.45
N MET A 153 5.93 12.16 2.32
CA MET A 153 6.46 11.37 1.21
C MET A 153 5.99 11.90 -0.14
N LYS A 154 4.71 12.27 -0.26
CA LYS A 154 4.15 12.86 -1.48
C LYS A 154 4.81 14.19 -1.82
N SER A 155 4.97 15.07 -0.84
CA SER A 155 5.63 16.38 -1.02
C SER A 155 7.08 16.23 -1.46
N ILE A 156 7.84 15.30 -0.86
CA ILE A 156 9.22 15.02 -1.27
C ILE A 156 9.27 14.52 -2.72
N ILE A 157 8.36 13.64 -3.09
CA ILE A 157 8.22 13.15 -4.46
C ILE A 157 7.93 14.30 -5.44
N GLU A 158 7.00 15.19 -5.10
CA GLU A 158 6.66 16.35 -5.93
C GLU A 158 7.86 17.29 -6.09
N ASN A 159 8.61 17.55 -5.01
CA ASN A 159 9.82 18.39 -5.06
C ASN A 159 10.92 17.77 -5.92
N ILE A 160 11.16 16.45 -5.83
CA ILE A 160 12.12 15.75 -6.70
C ILE A 160 11.78 15.96 -8.17
N PHE A 161 10.50 15.89 -8.53
CA PHE A 161 10.07 16.13 -9.93
C PHE A 161 10.18 17.59 -10.35
N ASN A 162 9.99 18.54 -9.44
CA ASN A 162 10.14 19.97 -9.75
C ASN A 162 11.61 20.39 -9.92
N GLU A 163 12.55 19.72 -9.23
CA GLU A 163 13.97 20.10 -9.21
C GLU A 163 14.85 19.27 -10.14
N GLU A 164 14.66 17.94 -10.20
CA GLU A 164 15.59 17.01 -10.86
C GLU A 164 15.06 16.44 -12.18
N ASP A 165 13.76 16.65 -12.49
CA ASP A 165 12.96 16.08 -13.61
C ASP A 165 13.03 14.54 -13.76
N THR A 166 13.84 13.89 -12.91
CA THR A 166 14.16 12.46 -12.93
C THR A 166 14.46 12.00 -11.50
N MET A 167 14.07 10.77 -11.15
CA MET A 167 14.43 10.21 -9.86
C MET A 167 15.77 9.45 -9.97
N SER A 168 16.64 9.71 -9.00
CA SER A 168 17.97 9.11 -8.85
C SER A 168 17.99 8.06 -7.74
N LYS A 169 19.12 7.36 -7.57
CA LYS A 169 19.35 6.44 -6.43
C LYS A 169 19.28 7.18 -5.09
N GLU A 170 19.70 8.43 -5.06
CA GLU A 170 19.67 9.32 -3.90
C GLU A 170 18.22 9.68 -3.55
N SER A 171 17.45 10.11 -4.55
CA SER A 171 16.02 10.41 -4.42
C SER A 171 15.21 9.17 -4.00
N TYR A 172 15.56 7.99 -4.54
CA TYR A 172 15.05 6.70 -4.05
C TYR A 172 15.30 6.47 -2.56
N LYS A 173 16.55 6.62 -2.08
CA LYS A 173 16.87 6.39 -0.67
C LYS A 173 16.09 7.30 0.27
N LYS A 174 15.89 8.57 -0.09
CA LYS A 174 15.08 9.53 0.67
C LYS A 174 13.64 9.03 0.82
N VAL A 175 12.99 8.71 -0.31
CA VAL A 175 11.60 8.24 -0.36
C VAL A 175 11.44 6.88 0.35
N TYR A 176 12.38 5.95 0.14
CA TYR A 176 12.34 4.61 0.72
C TYR A 176 12.48 4.61 2.25
N THR A 177 13.18 5.60 2.81
CA THR A 177 13.31 5.74 4.27
C THR A 177 11.95 6.03 4.90
N ILE A 178 11.19 6.97 4.34
CA ILE A 178 9.83 7.30 4.81
C ILE A 178 8.89 6.12 4.58
N TYR A 179 9.01 5.46 3.43
CA TYR A 179 8.24 4.25 3.13
C TYR A 179 8.39 3.18 4.21
N LYS A 180 9.61 2.91 4.69
CA LYS A 180 9.86 1.97 5.78
C LYS A 180 9.18 2.38 7.08
N GLU A 181 9.18 3.66 7.42
CA GLU A 181 8.48 4.15 8.62
C GLU A 181 6.96 4.01 8.50
N ILE A 182 6.39 4.24 7.31
CA ILE A 182 4.97 3.98 7.03
C ILE A 182 4.64 2.48 7.23
N LEU A 183 5.47 1.58 6.72
CA LEU A 183 5.30 0.13 6.91
C LEU A 183 5.32 -0.25 8.40
N LYS A 184 6.26 0.31 9.18
CA LYS A 184 6.33 0.09 10.64
C LYS A 184 5.10 0.61 11.37
N LEU A 185 4.60 1.80 11.03
CA LEU A 185 3.38 2.34 11.63
C LEU A 185 2.15 1.49 11.29
N ASN A 186 2.03 1.04 10.04
CA ASN A 186 0.98 0.12 9.64
C ASN A 186 1.03 -1.19 10.43
N PHE A 187 2.23 -1.75 10.62
CA PHE A 187 2.42 -2.93 11.45
C PHE A 187 2.02 -2.67 12.92
N LYS A 188 2.44 -1.55 13.51
CA LYS A 188 2.03 -1.14 14.87
C LYS A 188 0.51 -1.00 14.99
N ASN A 189 -0.16 -0.41 14.01
CA ASN A 189 -1.62 -0.30 13.96
C ASN A 189 -2.30 -1.69 13.93
N VAL A 190 -1.78 -2.63 13.14
CA VAL A 190 -2.27 -4.03 13.12
C VAL A 190 -2.02 -4.72 14.46
N LYS A 191 -0.84 -4.56 15.06
CA LYS A 191 -0.49 -5.16 16.37
C LYS A 191 -1.32 -4.60 17.51
N LEU A 192 -1.62 -3.30 17.49
CA LEU A 192 -2.52 -2.67 18.46
C LEU A 192 -3.90 -3.34 18.42
N ILE A 193 -4.47 -3.49 17.22
CA ILE A 193 -5.75 -4.18 17.02
C ILE A 193 -5.64 -5.66 17.42
N TYR A 194 -4.56 -6.34 17.05
CA TYR A 194 -4.35 -7.74 17.41
C TYR A 194 -4.35 -7.96 18.93
N SER A 195 -3.89 -6.99 19.71
CA SER A 195 -3.89 -7.08 21.17
C SER A 195 -5.29 -7.20 21.81
N GLY A 196 -6.35 -6.95 21.04
CA GLY A 196 -7.75 -7.07 21.45
C GLY A 196 -8.44 -8.36 20.99
N ILE A 197 -7.74 -9.25 20.28
CA ILE A 197 -8.34 -10.38 19.54
C ILE A 197 -9.25 -11.26 20.41
N ASP A 198 -8.84 -11.55 21.64
CA ASP A 198 -9.55 -12.44 22.56
C ASP A 198 -10.86 -11.84 23.10
N TYR A 199 -11.05 -10.52 22.96
CA TYR A 199 -12.19 -9.80 23.54
C TYR A 199 -13.30 -9.51 22.53
N TYR A 200 -12.98 -9.53 21.24
CA TYR A 200 -13.88 -9.07 20.18
C TYR A 200 -15.17 -9.88 20.08
N ASP A 201 -15.08 -11.22 20.16
CA ASP A 201 -16.26 -12.07 20.04
C ASP A 201 -17.20 -11.99 21.25
N TYR A 202 -16.63 -11.88 22.44
CA TYR A 202 -17.40 -11.68 23.66
C TYR A 202 -18.17 -10.35 23.62
N ILE A 203 -17.47 -9.24 23.33
CA ILE A 203 -18.09 -7.90 23.28
C ILE A 203 -19.16 -7.86 22.18
N LYS A 204 -18.89 -8.41 21.01
CA LYS A 204 -19.88 -8.53 19.93
C LYS A 204 -21.12 -9.32 20.36
N GLY A 205 -20.94 -10.41 21.09
CA GLY A 205 -22.03 -11.18 21.70
C GLY A 205 -22.90 -10.31 22.63
N CYS A 206 -22.29 -9.49 23.48
CA CYS A 206 -22.99 -8.55 24.35
C CYS A 206 -23.75 -7.48 23.56
N ILE A 207 -23.14 -6.89 22.54
CA ILE A 207 -23.79 -5.88 21.67
C ILE A 207 -25.04 -6.47 21.01
N ASN A 208 -24.94 -7.67 20.45
CA ASN A 208 -26.05 -8.34 19.77
C ASN A 208 -27.21 -8.64 20.72
N LYS A 209 -26.93 -9.02 21.97
CA LYS A 209 -27.96 -9.22 23.01
C LYS A 209 -28.66 -7.89 23.34
N LYS A 210 -27.90 -6.81 23.55
CA LYS A 210 -28.46 -5.50 23.93
C LYS A 210 -29.27 -4.87 22.81
N ARG A 211 -28.82 -4.94 21.56
CA ARG A 211 -29.55 -4.40 20.40
C ARG A 211 -30.91 -5.07 20.14
N LYS A 212 -31.12 -6.29 20.61
CA LYS A 212 -32.42 -6.99 20.53
C LYS A 212 -33.43 -6.50 21.57
N SER A 213 -32.99 -5.76 22.60
CA SER A 213 -33.89 -5.19 23.60
C SER A 213 -34.72 -4.05 23.01
N PHE A 214 -36.05 -4.12 23.15
CA PHE A 214 -36.97 -3.08 22.69
C PHE A 214 -36.65 -1.69 23.25
N SER A 215 -36.24 -1.60 24.52
CA SER A 215 -35.86 -0.34 25.19
C SER A 215 -34.63 0.33 24.58
N ILE A 216 -33.77 -0.45 23.91
CA ILE A 216 -32.53 0.04 23.30
C ILE A 216 -32.74 0.29 21.80
N ARG A 217 -33.56 -0.54 21.13
CA ARG A 217 -33.80 -0.47 19.68
C ARG A 217 -34.31 0.89 19.20
N PHE A 218 -35.14 1.57 20.01
CA PHE A 218 -35.69 2.88 19.68
C PHE A 218 -34.92 4.05 20.31
N ASN A 219 -33.95 3.78 21.17
CA ASN A 219 -33.12 4.81 21.79
C ASN A 219 -31.86 5.07 20.95
N LYS A 220 -31.96 6.00 20.00
CA LYS A 220 -30.85 6.36 19.08
C LYS A 220 -29.56 6.74 19.79
N LYS A 221 -29.65 7.34 21.00
CA LYS A 221 -28.48 7.70 21.81
C LYS A 221 -27.65 6.49 22.26
N ILE A 222 -28.23 5.28 22.22
CA ILE A 222 -27.59 4.01 22.58
C ILE A 222 -27.45 3.09 21.36
N SER A 223 -28.47 2.99 20.51
CA SER A 223 -28.45 2.09 19.36
C SER A 223 -27.37 2.46 18.35
N ASP A 224 -27.15 3.76 18.09
CA ASP A 224 -26.19 4.23 17.09
C ASP A 224 -24.75 3.98 17.55
N PRO A 225 -24.35 4.34 18.79
CA PRO A 225 -23.08 3.89 19.38
C PRO A 225 -22.85 2.38 19.28
N LEU A 226 -23.83 1.57 19.66
CA LEU A 226 -23.71 0.10 19.61
C LEU A 226 -23.53 -0.42 18.18
N PHE A 227 -24.17 0.21 17.20
CA PHE A 227 -23.98 -0.12 15.78
C PHE A 227 -22.57 0.21 15.31
N LYS A 228 -22.04 1.37 15.68
CA LYS A 228 -20.68 1.79 15.33
C LYS A 228 -19.63 0.87 15.94
N LEU A 229 -19.79 0.48 17.20
CA LEU A 229 -18.90 -0.47 17.85
C LEU A 229 -18.93 -1.86 17.17
N ASP A 230 -20.11 -2.38 16.80
CA ASP A 230 -20.22 -3.64 16.06
C ASP A 230 -19.53 -3.55 14.69
N TYR A 231 -19.75 -2.46 13.94
CA TYR A 231 -19.08 -2.20 12.69
C TYR A 231 -17.54 -2.19 12.85
N GLN A 232 -17.04 -1.50 13.88
CA GLN A 232 -15.62 -1.38 14.16
C GLN A 232 -14.98 -2.72 14.54
N ILE A 233 -15.66 -3.53 15.36
CA ILE A 233 -15.19 -4.89 15.70
C ILE A 233 -15.16 -5.78 14.45
N ASN A 234 -16.18 -5.71 13.58
CA ASN A 234 -16.19 -6.46 12.33
C ASN A 234 -15.05 -6.05 11.39
N TYR A 235 -14.75 -4.75 11.32
CA TYR A 235 -13.59 -4.23 10.60
C TYR A 235 -12.29 -4.80 11.19
N PHE A 236 -12.10 -4.76 12.51
CA PHE A 236 -10.92 -5.34 13.16
C PHE A 236 -10.75 -6.83 12.84
N LYS A 237 -11.81 -7.62 12.97
CA LYS A 237 -11.76 -9.06 12.63
C LYS A 237 -11.38 -9.29 11.16
N LYS A 238 -11.92 -8.51 10.23
CA LYS A 238 -11.56 -8.59 8.82
C LYS A 238 -10.10 -8.23 8.59
N LEU A 239 -9.61 -7.16 9.23
CA LEU A 239 -8.22 -6.73 9.16
C LEU A 239 -7.28 -7.84 9.65
N LEU A 240 -7.54 -8.42 10.82
CA LEU A 240 -6.73 -9.49 11.38
C LEU A 240 -6.71 -10.73 10.49
N LYS A 241 -7.84 -11.08 9.86
CA LYS A 241 -7.90 -12.16 8.87
C LYS A 241 -7.02 -11.87 7.65
N THR A 242 -7.05 -10.65 7.13
CA THR A 242 -6.21 -10.24 5.99
C THR A 242 -4.72 -10.28 6.33
N TYR A 243 -4.35 -9.87 7.54
CA TYR A 243 -2.96 -9.79 8.00
C TYR A 243 -2.51 -11.00 8.83
N ASN A 244 -3.18 -12.14 8.70
CA ASN A 244 -2.97 -13.32 9.56
C ASN A 244 -1.51 -13.76 9.63
N GLU A 245 -0.82 -13.76 8.48
CA GLU A 245 0.57 -14.19 8.35
C GLU A 245 1.54 -13.40 9.23
N ILE A 246 1.26 -12.11 9.46
CA ILE A 246 2.18 -11.21 10.19
C ILE A 246 1.80 -11.00 11.66
N LEU A 247 0.68 -11.57 12.14
CA LEU A 247 0.17 -11.28 13.49
C LEU A 247 1.12 -11.74 14.60
N CYS A 248 1.79 -12.88 14.39
CA CYS A 248 2.73 -13.46 15.35
C CYS A 248 4.16 -12.91 15.20
N MET A 249 4.41 -12.08 14.18
CA MET A 249 5.74 -11.51 13.97
C MET A 249 6.04 -10.40 15.00
N ASN A 250 7.33 -10.20 15.25
CA ASN A 250 7.87 -8.94 15.79
C ASN A 250 8.27 -8.00 14.64
N GLU A 251 8.66 -6.75 14.97
CA GLU A 251 8.97 -5.74 13.96
C GLU A 251 10.14 -6.16 13.04
N ARG A 252 11.17 -6.83 13.57
CA ARG A 252 12.32 -7.30 12.78
C ARG A 252 11.90 -8.40 11.79
N GLU A 253 11.09 -9.35 12.24
CA GLU A 253 10.55 -10.42 11.39
C GLU A 253 9.67 -9.85 10.28
N TYR A 254 8.78 -8.91 10.63
CA TYR A 254 7.93 -8.23 9.67
C TYR A 254 8.75 -7.50 8.59
N LEU A 255 9.76 -6.71 8.98
CA LEU A 255 10.60 -6.01 8.00
C LEU A 255 11.40 -6.97 7.11
N LYS A 256 11.84 -8.12 7.66
CA LYS A 256 12.49 -9.17 6.86
C LYS A 256 11.52 -9.83 5.89
N PHE A 257 10.28 -10.08 6.32
CA PHE A 257 9.21 -10.61 5.48
C PHE A 257 8.92 -9.68 4.29
N ILE A 258 8.75 -8.38 4.55
CA ILE A 258 8.56 -7.40 3.48
C ILE A 258 9.75 -7.36 2.53
N TYR A 259 10.98 -7.30 3.06
CA TYR A 259 12.18 -7.28 2.24
C TYR A 259 12.28 -8.50 1.30
N ASN A 260 11.95 -9.70 1.80
CA ASN A 260 11.96 -10.91 1.00
C ASN A 260 10.89 -10.87 -0.10
N SER A 261 9.67 -10.44 0.23
CA SER A 261 8.58 -10.29 -0.76
C SER A 261 8.94 -9.27 -1.85
N GLU A 262 9.52 -8.13 -1.49
CA GLU A 262 10.00 -7.14 -2.46
C GLU A 262 11.09 -7.72 -3.37
N LYS A 263 12.04 -8.47 -2.79
CA LYS A 263 13.11 -9.13 -3.54
C LYS A 263 12.55 -10.18 -4.52
N GLU A 264 11.56 -10.95 -4.11
CA GLU A 264 10.86 -11.93 -4.98
C GLU A 264 10.19 -11.21 -6.15
N ASN A 265 9.41 -10.16 -5.90
CA ASN A 265 8.77 -9.37 -6.96
C ASN A 265 9.78 -8.77 -7.95
N ILE A 266 10.93 -8.28 -7.46
CA ILE A 266 12.01 -7.78 -8.32
C ILE A 266 12.63 -8.91 -9.16
N ASN A 267 12.82 -10.09 -8.58
CA ASN A 267 13.34 -11.25 -9.31
C ASN A 267 12.36 -11.74 -10.39
N GLU A 268 11.06 -11.72 -10.13
CA GLU A 268 10.04 -12.03 -11.14
C GLU A 268 10.12 -11.07 -12.34
N ARG A 269 10.32 -9.76 -12.08
CA ARG A 269 10.57 -8.79 -13.16
C ARG A 269 11.81 -9.16 -13.96
N LEU A 270 12.90 -9.55 -13.30
CA LEU A 270 14.15 -9.93 -13.96
C LEU A 270 14.01 -11.19 -14.81
N TYR A 271 13.17 -12.14 -14.40
CA TYR A 271 12.95 -13.39 -15.15
C TYR A 271 12.33 -13.15 -16.54
N ILE A 272 11.55 -12.07 -16.69
CA ILE A 272 10.90 -11.70 -17.95
C ILE A 272 11.67 -10.63 -18.73
N VAL A 273 12.90 -10.28 -18.30
CA VAL A 273 13.76 -9.36 -19.07
C VAL A 273 14.22 -10.05 -20.34
N ARG A 274 13.99 -9.40 -21.48
CA ARG A 274 14.45 -9.87 -22.79
C ARG A 274 15.94 -9.59 -22.93
N ALA A 275 16.73 -10.66 -22.95
CA ALA A 275 18.12 -10.62 -23.39
C ALA A 275 18.18 -11.00 -24.88
N LYS A 276 19.22 -10.54 -25.58
CA LYS A 276 19.51 -11.04 -26.92
C LYS A 276 20.09 -12.45 -26.78
N ASN A 277 19.48 -13.44 -27.42
CA ASN A 277 20.10 -14.75 -27.63
C ASN A 277 21.24 -14.63 -28.64
#